data_AF-A0A9D2TVC4-F1
#
_entry.id   AF-A0A9D2TVC4-F1
#
_cell.length_a   1.000
_cell.length_b   1.000
_cell.length_c   1.000
_cell.angle_alpha   90.00
_cell.angle_beta   90.00
_cell.angle_gamma   90.00
#
_symmetry.space_group_name_H-M   'P 1'
#
loop_
_entity.id
_entity.type
_entity.pdbx_description
1 polymer ?
#
loop_
_entity_poly.entity_id
_entity_poly.type
_entity_poly.pdbx_seq_one_letter_code
_entity_poly.pdbx_strand_id
1 'polypeptide(L)'
;MQVLYKSTRGTGDKITASQAILKGLSDDGGLFVPDSIPELDVDLETLSKMNYQEIAYEVMSRFLTDFTEEELKACIEKAYDSKFDTEEIVPLVKKGNAYIMELFHGPTIAFKDMALSILPHLLTTAARKNQVKNDIVILTATSGDTGKAAMAGFADVPGTKIIVFYPKNGVSPVQEKQMV
;
A
#
# COMPACT_ATOMS: atom_id res chain seq x y z
N MET A 1 -18.11 3.16 13.81
CA MET A 1 -17.64 2.07 14.70
C MET A 1 -16.19 1.80 14.36
N GLN A 2 -15.30 1.63 15.33
CA GLN A 2 -13.89 1.37 15.05
C GLN A 2 -13.73 -0.06 14.52
N VAL A 3 -13.13 -0.23 13.35
CA VAL A 3 -12.72 -1.53 12.79
C VAL A 3 -11.40 -1.93 13.43
N LEU A 4 -11.36 -3.13 14.00
CA LEU A 4 -10.16 -3.70 14.59
C LEU A 4 -9.69 -4.92 13.79
N TYR A 5 -8.44 -5.32 13.97
CA TYR A 5 -7.81 -6.40 13.23
C TYR A 5 -7.47 -7.56 14.16
N LYS A 6 -7.72 -8.78 13.69
CA LYS A 6 -7.44 -10.04 14.39
C LYS A 6 -6.58 -10.95 13.54
N SER A 7 -5.83 -11.84 14.19
CA SER A 7 -5.12 -12.91 13.48
C SER A 7 -6.11 -13.89 12.84
N THR A 8 -5.81 -14.35 11.62
CA THR A 8 -6.53 -15.46 10.97
C THR A 8 -6.41 -16.79 11.71
N ARG A 9 -5.43 -16.93 12.61
CA ARG A 9 -5.26 -18.11 13.47
C ARG A 9 -5.98 -17.97 14.82
N GLY A 10 -6.65 -16.84 15.04
CA GLY A 10 -7.59 -16.65 16.14
C GLY A 10 -6.96 -16.50 17.52
N THR A 11 -5.65 -16.38 17.63
CA THR A 11 -4.99 -16.14 18.93
C THR A 11 -4.58 -14.67 19.06
N GLY A 12 -4.77 -14.11 20.26
CA GLY A 12 -4.40 -12.74 20.59
C GLY A 12 -5.55 -11.72 20.59
N ASP A 13 -5.24 -10.54 21.12
CA ASP A 13 -6.16 -9.42 21.18
C ASP A 13 -6.36 -8.77 19.81
N LYS A 14 -7.54 -8.19 19.62
CA LYS A 14 -7.79 -7.31 18.47
C LYS A 14 -6.95 -6.05 18.61
N ILE A 15 -6.31 -5.63 17.51
CA ILE A 15 -5.46 -4.45 17.45
C ILE A 15 -6.01 -3.43 16.44
N THR A 16 -5.54 -2.19 16.50
CA THR A 16 -5.94 -1.17 15.52
C THR A 16 -5.27 -1.39 14.16
N ALA A 17 -5.74 -0.70 13.11
CA ALA A 17 -5.15 -0.84 11.78
C ALA A 17 -3.70 -0.35 11.75
N SER A 18 -3.39 0.77 12.43
CA SER A 18 -2.01 1.27 12.52
C SER A 18 -1.07 0.30 13.25
N GLN A 19 -1.56 -0.40 14.28
CA GLN A 19 -0.79 -1.45 14.95
C GLN A 19 -0.55 -2.66 14.04
N ALA A 20 -1.57 -3.07 13.28
CA ALA A 20 -1.44 -4.17 12.32
C ALA A 20 -0.44 -3.85 11.21
N ILE A 21 -0.46 -2.62 10.68
CA ILE A 21 0.50 -2.12 9.66
C ILE A 21 1.94 -2.18 10.20
N LEU A 22 2.16 -1.79 11.46
CA LEU A 22 3.49 -1.83 12.07
C LEU A 22 3.99 -3.25 12.36
N LYS A 23 3.09 -4.15 12.79
CA LYS A 23 3.46 -5.54 13.07
C LYS A 23 3.72 -6.36 11.80
N GLY A 24 2.95 -6.11 10.73
CA GLY A 24 3.00 -6.87 9.49
C GLY A 24 2.41 -8.28 9.63
N LEU A 25 3.11 -9.18 10.33
CA LEU A 25 2.63 -10.53 10.65
C LEU A 25 2.16 -10.59 12.11
N SER A 26 1.13 -11.38 12.40
CA SER A 26 0.71 -11.59 13.79
C SER A 26 1.69 -12.49 14.54
N ASP A 27 1.70 -12.37 15.87
CA ASP A 27 2.66 -13.07 16.74
C ASP A 27 2.53 -14.60 16.68
N ASP A 28 1.36 -15.10 16.26
CA ASP A 28 1.05 -16.52 16.04
C ASP A 28 1.32 -17.01 14.61
N GLY A 29 1.94 -16.17 13.77
CA GLY A 29 2.25 -16.43 12.37
C GLY A 29 1.04 -16.41 11.43
N GLY A 30 -0.11 -15.93 11.89
CA GLY A 30 -1.29 -15.63 11.08
C GLY A 30 -1.17 -14.31 10.33
N LEU A 31 -2.24 -13.96 9.61
CA LEU A 31 -2.38 -12.67 8.92
C LEU A 31 -3.40 -11.82 9.68
N PHE A 32 -3.18 -10.51 9.72
CA PHE A 32 -4.18 -9.59 10.24
C PHE A 32 -5.31 -9.41 9.21
N VAL A 33 -6.54 -9.62 9.66
CA VAL A 33 -7.77 -9.36 8.90
C VAL A 33 -8.71 -8.51 9.75
N PRO A 34 -9.55 -7.65 9.14
CA PRO A 34 -10.50 -6.86 9.91
C PRO A 34 -11.52 -7.79 10.58
N ASP A 35 -12.01 -7.39 11.74
CA ASP A 35 -12.95 -8.18 12.53
C ASP A 35 -14.36 -8.23 11.92
N SER A 36 -14.63 -7.31 10.99
CA SER A 36 -15.81 -7.22 10.14
C SER A 36 -15.42 -6.58 8.80
N ILE A 37 -16.14 -6.92 7.73
CA ILE A 37 -16.00 -6.21 6.46
C ILE A 37 -16.95 -5.00 6.53
N PRO A 38 -16.45 -3.76 6.48
CA PRO A 38 -17.30 -2.58 6.58
C PRO A 38 -18.14 -2.40 5.31
N GLU A 39 -19.35 -1.87 5.47
CA GLU A 39 -20.22 -1.49 4.36
C GLU A 39 -19.74 -0.17 3.74
N LEU A 40 -19.84 -0.08 2.41
CA LEU A 40 -19.55 1.14 1.68
C LEU A 40 -20.88 1.86 1.39
N ASP A 41 -21.24 2.77 2.28
CA ASP A 41 -22.48 3.54 2.20
C ASP A 41 -22.40 4.70 1.18
N VAL A 42 -21.84 4.44 0.01
CA VAL A 42 -21.75 5.37 -1.12
C VAL A 42 -22.32 4.67 -2.34
N ASP A 43 -23.27 5.31 -3.01
CA ASP A 43 -23.90 4.74 -4.19
C ASP A 43 -22.95 4.73 -5.40
N LEU A 44 -23.21 3.80 -6.33
CA LEU A 44 -22.38 3.63 -7.52
C LEU A 44 -22.37 4.86 -8.44
N GLU A 45 -23.44 5.67 -8.47
CA GLU A 45 -23.49 6.87 -9.30
C GLU A 45 -22.54 7.93 -8.75
N THR A 46 -22.51 8.11 -7.43
CA THR A 46 -21.56 8.98 -6.75
C THR A 46 -20.13 8.49 -6.93
N LEU A 47 -19.87 7.19 -6.72
CA LEU A 47 -18.54 6.60 -6.94
C LEU A 47 -18.04 6.78 -8.39
N SER A 48 -18.95 6.72 -9.38
CA SER A 48 -18.58 6.87 -10.79
C SER A 48 -18.07 8.26 -11.18
N LYS A 49 -18.32 9.27 -10.34
CA LYS A 49 -17.92 10.67 -10.56
C LYS A 49 -16.62 11.02 -9.84
N MET A 50 -16.11 10.13 -8.99
CA MET A 50 -14.91 10.33 -8.19
C MET A 50 -13.64 9.97 -8.98
N ASN A 51 -12.56 10.68 -8.69
CA ASN A 51 -11.22 10.30 -9.15
C ASN A 51 -10.65 9.15 -8.29
N TYR A 52 -9.47 8.64 -8.69
CA TYR A 52 -8.85 7.49 -8.02
C TYR A 52 -8.58 7.75 -6.53
N GLN A 53 -8.08 8.95 -6.19
CA GLN A 53 -7.74 9.34 -4.83
C GLN A 53 -8.97 9.45 -3.94
N GLU A 54 -10.07 10.00 -4.46
CA GLU A 54 -11.36 10.09 -3.76
C GLU A 54 -11.93 8.70 -3.48
N ILE A 55 -11.93 7.79 -4.47
CA ILE A 55 -12.35 6.39 -4.28
C ILE A 55 -11.45 5.69 -3.27
N ALA A 56 -10.13 5.88 -3.36
CA ALA A 56 -9.18 5.32 -2.42
C ALA A 56 -9.47 5.79 -0.98
N TYR A 57 -9.81 7.06 -0.79
CA TYR A 57 -10.20 7.60 0.51
C TYR A 57 -11.50 6.98 1.01
N GLU A 58 -12.53 6.92 0.17
CA GLU A 58 -13.81 6.30 0.52
C GLU A 58 -13.60 4.86 0.97
N VAL A 59 -12.86 4.04 0.23
CA VAL A 59 -12.61 2.64 0.64
C VAL A 59 -11.74 2.57 1.88
N MET A 60 -10.58 3.22 1.90
CA MET A 60 -9.59 3.05 2.97
C MET A 60 -10.07 3.59 4.32
N SER A 61 -10.86 4.67 4.35
CA SER A 61 -11.39 5.26 5.59
C SER A 61 -12.26 4.30 6.39
N ARG A 62 -12.95 3.34 5.72
CA ARG A 62 -13.73 2.29 6.39
C ARG A 62 -12.85 1.24 7.06
N PHE A 63 -11.66 0.95 6.51
CA PHE A 63 -10.74 -0.08 7.01
C PHE A 63 -9.70 0.48 7.99
N LEU A 64 -9.34 1.75 7.86
CA LEU A 64 -8.28 2.42 8.61
C LEU A 64 -8.86 3.41 9.63
N THR A 65 -9.89 2.97 10.37
CA THR A 65 -10.71 3.84 11.24
C THR A 65 -9.96 4.52 12.39
N ASP A 66 -8.72 4.14 12.68
CA ASP A 66 -7.86 4.80 13.66
C ASP A 66 -6.96 5.89 13.04
N PHE A 67 -6.97 6.08 11.72
CA PHE A 67 -6.36 7.21 11.02
C PHE A 67 -7.35 8.38 10.95
N THR A 68 -6.87 9.61 11.09
CA THR A 68 -7.71 10.79 10.82
C THR A 68 -7.91 10.98 9.32
N GLU A 69 -8.91 11.78 8.95
CA GLU A 69 -9.16 12.15 7.57
C GLU A 69 -7.92 12.82 6.93
N GLU A 70 -7.30 13.75 7.65
CA GLU A 70 -6.12 14.47 7.20
C GLU A 70 -4.91 13.54 7.02
N GLU A 71 -4.71 12.61 7.96
CA GLU A 71 -3.65 11.61 7.88
C GLU A 71 -3.83 10.73 6.62
N LEU A 72 -5.04 10.26 6.37
CA LEU A 72 -5.32 9.34 5.28
C LEU A 72 -5.25 10.04 3.91
N LYS A 73 -5.85 11.23 3.77
CA LYS A 73 -5.76 12.04 2.54
C LYS A 73 -4.31 12.37 2.21
N ALA A 74 -3.51 12.78 3.20
CA ALA A 74 -2.09 13.06 2.98
C ALA A 74 -1.29 11.81 2.56
N CYS A 75 -1.67 10.61 3.00
CA CYS A 75 -1.04 9.37 2.53
C CYS A 75 -1.40 9.07 1.07
N ILE A 76 -2.68 9.22 0.71
CA ILE A 76 -3.21 8.95 -0.63
C ILE A 76 -2.63 9.93 -1.66
N GLU A 77 -2.61 11.23 -1.34
CA GLU A 77 -2.07 12.28 -2.22
C GLU A 77 -0.59 12.05 -2.54
N LYS A 78 0.20 11.59 -1.57
CA LYS A 78 1.63 11.29 -1.78
C LYS A 78 1.86 9.95 -2.50
N ALA A 79 0.90 9.04 -2.42
CA ALA A 79 1.01 7.73 -3.03
C ALA A 79 0.66 7.75 -4.52
N TYR A 80 -0.43 8.42 -4.88
CA TYR A 80 -1.01 8.42 -6.21
C TYR A 80 -0.95 9.83 -6.81
N ASP A 81 0.25 10.22 -7.21
CA ASP A 81 0.57 11.52 -7.80
C ASP A 81 1.20 11.35 -9.20
N SER A 82 1.92 12.36 -9.67
CA SER A 82 2.61 12.37 -10.96
C SER A 82 3.75 11.36 -11.12
N LYS A 83 4.06 10.54 -10.09
CA LYS A 83 4.88 9.33 -10.24
C LYS A 83 4.20 8.27 -11.11
N PHE A 84 2.88 8.33 -11.22
CA PHE A 84 2.12 7.57 -12.21
C PHE A 84 2.12 8.35 -13.52
N ASP A 85 2.39 7.69 -14.64
CA ASP A 85 2.52 8.33 -15.95
C ASP A 85 1.17 8.67 -16.62
N THR A 86 0.06 8.55 -15.88
CA THR A 86 -1.31 8.89 -16.29
C THR A 86 -2.10 9.47 -15.11
N GLU A 87 -2.92 10.49 -15.35
CA GLU A 87 -3.69 11.18 -14.30
C GLU A 87 -4.81 10.30 -13.71
N GLU A 88 -5.32 9.34 -14.50
CA GLU A 88 -6.34 8.37 -14.09
C GLU A 88 -5.81 7.33 -13.08
N ILE A 89 -4.49 7.24 -12.92
CA ILE A 89 -3.74 6.22 -12.14
C ILE A 89 -3.92 4.79 -12.66
N VAL A 90 -5.17 4.35 -12.89
CA VAL A 90 -5.57 3.03 -13.36
C VAL A 90 -6.58 3.17 -14.52
N PRO A 91 -6.10 3.45 -15.75
CA PRO A 91 -6.97 3.59 -16.91
C PRO A 91 -7.57 2.23 -17.32
N LEU A 92 -8.79 2.28 -17.86
CA LEU A 92 -9.49 1.13 -18.40
C LEU A 92 -9.53 1.21 -19.94
N VAL A 93 -8.76 0.36 -20.61
CA VAL A 93 -8.59 0.40 -22.07
C VAL A 93 -9.40 -0.70 -22.74
N LYS A 94 -10.31 -0.33 -23.65
CA LYS A 94 -11.07 -1.30 -24.46
C LYS A 94 -10.20 -1.90 -25.56
N LYS A 95 -10.13 -3.23 -25.64
CA LYS A 95 -9.49 -3.98 -26.73
C LYS A 95 -10.48 -5.01 -27.29
N GLY A 96 -11.06 -4.70 -28.45
CA GLY A 96 -12.11 -5.52 -29.06
C GLY A 96 -13.33 -5.63 -28.14
N ASN A 97 -13.63 -6.85 -27.70
CA ASN A 97 -14.76 -7.16 -26.81
C ASN A 97 -14.36 -7.23 -25.32
N ALA A 98 -13.12 -6.89 -24.98
CA ALA A 98 -12.61 -6.90 -23.61
C ALA A 98 -12.16 -5.51 -23.15
N TYR A 99 -12.04 -5.36 -21.83
CA TYR A 99 -11.41 -4.20 -21.19
C TYR A 99 -10.16 -4.67 -20.44
N ILE A 100 -9.10 -3.88 -20.52
CA ILE A 100 -7.85 -4.09 -19.82
C ILE A 100 -7.73 -2.98 -18.76
N MET A 101 -7.59 -3.40 -17.50
CA MET A 101 -7.25 -2.49 -16.40
C MET A 101 -5.74 -2.39 -16.31
N GLU A 102 -5.21 -1.23 -16.70
CA GLU A 102 -3.77 -1.03 -16.77
C GLU A 102 -3.25 -0.60 -15.40
N LEU A 103 -2.57 -1.52 -14.70
CA LEU A 103 -2.01 -1.32 -13.35
C LEU A 103 -0.49 -1.09 -13.39
N PHE A 104 0.06 -0.74 -14.55
CA PHE A 104 1.50 -0.66 -14.79
C PHE A 104 1.97 0.77 -15.08
N HIS A 105 1.17 1.77 -14.72
CA HIS A 105 1.50 3.18 -14.91
C HIS A 105 2.36 3.76 -13.78
N GLY A 106 2.66 2.98 -12.75
CA GLY A 106 3.52 3.37 -11.65
C GLY A 106 5.02 3.35 -11.99
N PRO A 107 5.87 3.79 -11.05
CA PRO A 107 7.31 4.01 -11.28
C PRO A 107 8.11 2.76 -11.65
N THR A 108 7.55 1.57 -11.48
CA THR A 108 8.23 0.29 -11.76
C THR A 108 7.55 -0.52 -12.85
N ILE A 109 6.50 0.03 -13.46
CA ILE A 109 5.76 -0.60 -14.57
C ILE A 109 5.15 -1.93 -14.12
N ALA A 110 4.70 -2.01 -12.87
CA ALA A 110 4.12 -3.21 -12.28
C ALA A 110 2.99 -2.88 -11.30
N PHE A 111 1.99 -3.74 -11.22
CA PHE A 111 0.83 -3.57 -10.32
C PHE A 111 1.18 -3.44 -8.84
N LYS A 112 2.39 -3.85 -8.44
CA LYS A 112 2.86 -3.72 -7.05
C LYS A 112 3.01 -2.26 -6.63
N ASP A 113 3.17 -1.35 -7.58
CA ASP A 113 3.23 0.09 -7.33
C ASP A 113 1.96 0.61 -6.66
N MET A 114 0.80 -0.01 -6.94
CA MET A 114 -0.46 0.38 -6.30
C MET A 114 -0.40 0.25 -4.77
N ALA A 115 0.15 -0.85 -4.26
CA ALA A 115 0.26 -1.09 -2.82
C ALA A 115 1.53 -0.46 -2.22
N LEU A 116 2.66 -0.54 -2.94
CA LEU A 116 3.96 -0.12 -2.42
C LEU A 116 4.19 1.39 -2.50
N SER A 117 3.41 2.13 -3.29
CA SER A 117 3.43 3.60 -3.25
C SER A 117 2.77 4.18 -2.00
N ILE A 118 1.72 3.53 -1.45
CA ILE A 118 1.02 4.05 -0.26
C ILE A 118 1.56 3.48 1.06
N LEU A 119 2.04 2.24 1.06
CA LEU A 119 2.52 1.56 2.27
C LEU A 119 3.54 2.36 3.10
N PRO A 120 4.56 3.03 2.51
CA PRO A 120 5.52 3.84 3.27
C PRO A 120 4.87 5.00 4.03
N HIS A 121 3.87 5.64 3.42
CA HIS A 121 3.14 6.74 4.05
C HIS A 121 2.23 6.26 5.18
N LEU A 122 1.58 5.12 4.99
CA LEU A 122 0.79 4.47 6.04
C LEU A 122 1.68 4.00 7.19
N LEU A 123 2.83 3.39 6.90
CA LEU A 123 3.77 2.87 7.88
C LEU A 123 4.35 4.00 8.75
N THR A 124 4.82 5.09 8.14
CA THR A 124 5.37 6.24 8.88
C THR A 124 4.30 6.99 9.68
N THR A 125 3.07 7.05 9.19
CA THR A 125 1.94 7.62 9.94
C THR A 125 1.54 6.73 11.11
N ALA A 126 1.46 5.42 10.89
CA ALA A 126 1.23 4.44 11.94
C ALA A 126 2.32 4.48 13.02
N ALA A 127 3.60 4.60 12.62
CA ALA A 127 4.74 4.71 13.52
C ALA A 127 4.61 5.94 14.44
N ARG A 128 4.32 7.11 13.86
CA ARG A 128 4.10 8.35 14.62
C ARG A 128 2.93 8.21 15.60
N LYS A 129 1.80 7.67 15.14
CA LYS A 129 0.59 7.46 15.95
C LYS A 129 0.84 6.53 17.14
N ASN A 130 1.65 5.49 16.95
CA ASN A 130 2.02 4.54 17.99
C ASN A 130 3.31 4.93 18.73
N GLN A 131 3.76 6.18 18.60
CA GLN A 131 4.93 6.74 19.31
C GLN A 131 6.24 5.97 19.08
N VAL A 132 6.37 5.32 17.92
CA VAL A 132 7.62 4.68 17.49
C VAL A 132 8.60 5.77 17.07
N LYS A 133 9.72 5.86 17.77
CA LYS A 133 10.76 6.90 17.55
C LYS A 133 11.95 6.42 16.73
N ASN A 134 12.08 5.10 16.55
CA ASN A 134 13.19 4.50 15.82
C ASN A 134 12.92 4.53 14.32
N ASP A 135 13.99 4.63 13.53
CA ASP A 135 13.91 4.36 12.10
C ASP A 135 13.44 2.93 11.85
N ILE A 136 12.54 2.74 10.88
CA ILE A 136 12.11 1.42 10.44
C ILE A 136 13.01 0.94 9.31
N VAL A 137 13.69 -0.19 9.51
CA VAL A 137 14.52 -0.81 8.47
C VAL A 137 13.75 -1.96 7.83
N ILE A 138 13.38 -1.79 6.57
CA ILE A 138 12.75 -2.81 5.74
C ILE A 138 13.85 -3.68 5.15
N LEU A 139 13.87 -4.95 5.55
CA LEU A 139 14.78 -5.97 5.04
C LEU A 139 14.00 -6.96 4.18
N THR A 140 14.30 -7.05 2.89
CA THR A 140 13.58 -7.96 1.99
C THR A 140 14.51 -8.66 1.01
N ALA A 141 14.07 -9.81 0.49
CA ALA A 141 14.72 -10.49 -0.62
C ALA A 141 13.77 -10.54 -1.82
N THR A 142 14.30 -10.36 -3.02
CA THR A 142 13.50 -10.38 -4.26
C THR A 142 14.14 -11.25 -5.33
N SER A 143 13.31 -11.73 -6.25
CA SER A 143 13.72 -12.31 -7.53
C SER A 143 13.50 -11.36 -8.72
N GLY A 144 13.22 -10.06 -8.47
CA GLY A 144 13.00 -9.06 -9.51
C GLY A 144 12.09 -7.91 -9.06
N ASP A 145 10.89 -7.82 -9.63
CA ASP A 145 10.02 -6.62 -9.59
C ASP A 145 9.66 -6.16 -8.17
N THR A 146 9.42 -7.09 -7.23
CA THR A 146 8.98 -6.73 -5.88
C THR A 146 10.02 -5.88 -5.15
N GLY A 147 11.31 -6.17 -5.33
CA GLY A 147 12.37 -5.40 -4.68
C GLY A 147 12.43 -3.99 -5.24
N LYS A 148 12.29 -3.83 -6.56
CA LYS A 148 12.26 -2.52 -7.20
C LYS A 148 11.05 -1.68 -6.76
N ALA A 149 9.85 -2.25 -6.78
CA ALA A 149 8.64 -1.56 -6.32
C ALA A 149 8.77 -1.13 -4.84
N ALA A 150 9.36 -1.97 -3.99
CA ALA A 150 9.61 -1.60 -2.60
C ALA A 150 10.67 -0.48 -2.49
N MET A 151 11.76 -0.55 -3.25
CA MET A 151 12.78 0.51 -3.27
C MET A 151 12.22 1.84 -3.75
N ALA A 152 11.39 1.84 -4.81
CA ALA A 152 10.76 3.04 -5.34
C ALA A 152 9.75 3.63 -4.35
N GLY A 153 8.93 2.79 -3.71
CA GLY A 153 7.96 3.24 -2.70
C GLY A 153 8.64 3.87 -1.48
N PHE A 154 9.65 3.21 -0.92
CA PHE A 154 10.36 3.68 0.29
C PHE A 154 11.48 4.70 0.01
N ALA A 155 11.72 5.06 -1.25
CA ALA A 155 12.73 6.05 -1.61
C ALA A 155 12.43 7.40 -0.95
N ASP A 156 13.44 7.97 -0.29
CA ASP A 156 13.39 9.29 0.35
C ASP A 156 12.26 9.50 1.38
N VAL A 157 11.68 8.42 1.91
CA VAL A 157 10.65 8.48 2.94
C VAL A 157 11.30 8.62 4.33
N PRO A 158 11.14 9.77 5.03
CA PRO A 158 11.80 10.02 6.31
C PRO A 158 11.41 8.99 7.38
N GLY A 159 12.38 8.57 8.19
CA GLY A 159 12.17 7.57 9.25
C GLY A 159 12.11 6.12 8.73
N THR A 160 12.42 5.89 7.45
CA THR A 160 12.52 4.54 6.88
C THR A 160 13.86 4.32 6.20
N LYS A 161 14.28 3.06 6.13
CA LYS A 161 15.43 2.58 5.35
C LYS A 161 15.04 1.28 4.69
N ILE A 162 15.50 1.03 3.48
CA ILE A 162 15.25 -0.24 2.79
C ILE A 162 16.56 -0.89 2.37
N ILE A 163 16.65 -2.20 2.59
CA ILE A 163 17.74 -3.07 2.18
C ILE A 163 17.13 -4.24 1.43
N VAL A 164 17.50 -4.38 0.15
CA VAL A 164 17.00 -5.43 -0.73
C VAL A 164 18.13 -6.38 -1.11
N PHE A 165 17.95 -7.66 -0.79
CA PHE A 165 18.78 -8.73 -1.32
C PHE A 165 18.19 -9.29 -2.61
N TYR A 166 19.01 -9.55 -3.60
CA TYR A 166 18.62 -10.27 -4.81
C TYR A 166 19.72 -11.25 -5.22
N PRO A 167 19.38 -12.38 -5.86
CA PRO A 167 20.37 -13.35 -6.31
C PRO A 167 21.23 -12.73 -7.41
N LYS A 168 22.55 -12.74 -7.23
CA LYS A 168 23.51 -12.33 -8.26
C LYS A 168 23.29 -13.19 -9.50
N ASN A 169 22.92 -12.56 -10.63
CA ASN A 169 22.51 -13.19 -11.89
C ASN A 169 21.14 -13.90 -11.91
N GLY A 170 20.31 -13.74 -10.87
CA GLY A 170 18.98 -14.36 -10.80
C GLY A 170 17.83 -13.40 -11.07
N VAL A 171 18.13 -12.19 -11.56
CA VAL A 171 17.16 -11.16 -11.97
C VAL A 171 17.42 -10.79 -13.42
N SER A 172 16.39 -10.33 -14.14
CA SER A 172 16.58 -9.89 -15.53
C SER A 172 17.43 -8.62 -15.59
N PRO A 173 18.13 -8.35 -16.72
CA PRO A 173 18.94 -7.14 -16.86
C PRO A 173 18.18 -5.83 -16.69
N VAL A 174 16.88 -5.81 -17.03
CA VAL A 174 16.02 -4.62 -16.84
C VAL A 174 15.74 -4.41 -15.35
N GLN A 175 15.38 -5.46 -14.63
CA GLN A 175 15.11 -5.40 -13.19
C GLN A 175 16.37 -5.02 -12.40
N GLU A 176 17.53 -5.56 -12.77
CA GLU A 176 18.81 -5.20 -12.16
C GLU A 176 19.12 -3.71 -12.34
N LYS A 177 19.02 -3.19 -13.57
CA LYS A 177 19.25 -1.76 -13.87
C LYS A 177 18.27 -0.81 -13.20
N GLN A 178 17.08 -1.30 -12.83
CA GLN A 178 16.14 -0.49 -12.06
C GLN A 178 16.50 -0.45 -10.58
N MET A 179 17.12 -1.51 -10.03
CA MET A 179 17.51 -1.60 -8.62
C MET A 179 18.86 -0.94 -8.32
N VAL A 180 19.78 -0.89 -9.29
CA VAL A 180 21.17 -0.38 -9.14
C VAL A 180 21.33 1.03 -9.70
#